data_AF-A0A2M8S7X8-F1
#
_entry.id   AF-A0A2M8S7X8-F1
#
_cell.length_a   1.000
_cell.length_b   1.000
_cell.length_c   1.000
_cell.angle_alpha   90.00
_cell.angle_beta   90.00
_cell.angle_gamma   90.00
#
_symmetry.space_group_name_H-M   'P 1'
#
loop_
_entity.id
_entity.type
_entity.pdbx_description
1 polymer ?
#
loop_
_entity_poly.entity_id
_entity_poly.type
_entity_poly.pdbx_seq_one_letter_code
_entity_poly.pdbx_strand_id
1 'polypeptide(L)'
;MERVIAYVDGYNVELMTDAFQDKFDTALLITADSDLVGLVKAMKRLFEKKRVVVAFPPARSSAALQRAAHGFYFIGRDKLSKSVFPGEVVKPDGFTLHRPAEWR
;
A
#
# COMPACT_ATOMS: atom_id res chain seq x y z
N MET A 1 -18.73 6.47 6.45
CA MET A 1 -17.71 6.63 5.39
C MET A 1 -16.67 5.54 5.62
N GLU A 2 -16.27 4.80 4.59
CA GLU A 2 -15.28 3.70 4.73
C GLU A 2 -13.88 4.28 4.98
N ARG A 3 -13.17 3.80 6.02
CA ARG A 3 -11.82 4.26 6.37
C ARG A 3 -10.78 3.39 5.67
N VAL A 4 -9.97 3.99 4.81
CA VAL A 4 -8.92 3.30 4.05
C VAL A 4 -7.54 3.82 4.45
N ILE A 5 -6.62 2.91 4.78
CA ILE A 5 -5.21 3.23 5.03
C ILE A 5 -4.34 2.42 4.07
N ALA A 6 -3.29 3.05 3.53
CA ALA A 6 -2.34 2.40 2.62
C ALA A 6 -1.00 2.10 3.31
N TYR A 7 -0.43 0.93 3.02
CA TYR A 7 0.84 0.45 3.55
C TYR A 7 1.74 0.01 2.38
N VAL A 8 3.05 0.28 2.44
CA VAL A 8 4.01 -0.01 1.36
C VAL A 8 5.16 -0.83 1.92
N ASP A 9 5.43 -2.07 1.50
CA ASP A 9 6.60 -2.91 1.89
C ASP A 9 7.19 -2.73 3.32
N GLY A 10 7.01 -3.72 4.21
CA GLY A 10 7.70 -3.79 5.53
C GLY A 10 6.88 -3.41 6.77
N TYR A 11 5.58 -3.09 6.62
CA TYR A 11 4.74 -2.52 7.68
C TYR A 11 3.90 -3.58 8.43
N ASN A 12 4.48 -4.75 8.71
CA ASN A 12 3.73 -5.88 9.27
C ASN A 12 3.11 -5.59 10.63
N VAL A 13 3.91 -4.99 11.50
CA VAL A 13 3.49 -4.64 12.87
C VAL A 13 2.51 -3.48 12.84
N GLU A 14 2.72 -2.50 11.97
CA GLU A 14 1.85 -1.31 11.89
C GLU A 14 0.45 -1.68 11.41
N LEU A 15 0.33 -2.49 10.34
CA LEU A 15 -0.97 -2.96 9.84
C LEU A 15 -1.76 -3.65 10.94
N MET A 16 -1.11 -4.52 11.72
CA MET A 16 -1.75 -5.25 12.80
C MET A 16 -2.13 -4.33 13.95
N THR A 17 -1.24 -3.41 14.34
CA THR A 17 -1.48 -2.41 15.38
C THR A 17 -2.69 -1.54 15.04
N ASP A 18 -2.74 -1.03 13.82
CA ASP A 18 -3.85 -0.21 13.34
C ASP A 18 -5.16 -1.00 13.22
N ALA A 19 -5.08 -2.29 12.89
CA ALA A 19 -6.24 -3.16 12.89
C ALA A 19 -6.83 -3.33 14.30
N PHE A 20 -5.96 -3.51 15.31
CA PHE A 20 -6.36 -3.60 16.72
C PHE A 20 -6.89 -2.27 17.27
N GLN A 21 -6.28 -1.15 16.89
CA GLN A 21 -6.70 0.20 17.29
C GLN A 21 -7.91 0.72 16.51
N ASP A 22 -8.49 -0.12 15.65
CA ASP A 22 -9.62 0.21 14.79
C ASP A 22 -9.43 1.47 13.95
N LYS A 23 -8.25 1.67 13.35
CA LYS A 23 -7.98 2.86 12.54
C LYS A 23 -8.50 2.80 11.10
N PHE A 24 -8.80 1.60 10.59
CA PHE A 24 -9.28 1.40 9.23
C PHE A 24 -10.36 0.32 9.17
N ASP A 25 -11.14 0.36 8.10
CA ASP A 25 -12.06 -0.71 7.69
C ASP A 25 -11.41 -1.54 6.56
N THR A 26 -10.69 -0.87 5.65
CA THR A 26 -9.93 -1.50 4.56
C THR A 26 -8.47 -1.06 4.55
N ALA A 27 -7.54 -2.02 4.56
CA ALA A 27 -6.12 -1.79 4.31
C ALA A 27 -5.78 -2.00 2.84
N LEU A 28 -5.10 -1.03 2.24
CA LEU A 28 -4.51 -1.13 0.92
C LEU A 28 -3.01 -1.45 1.04
N LEU A 29 -2.63 -2.68 0.72
CA LEU A 29 -1.25 -3.14 0.80
C LEU A 29 -0.58 -3.03 -0.57
N ILE A 30 0.33 -2.07 -0.73
CA ILE A 30 1.09 -1.84 -1.96
C ILE A 30 2.37 -2.68 -1.90
N THR A 31 2.33 -3.87 -2.51
CA THR A 31 3.43 -4.85 -2.42
C THR A 31 3.29 -5.96 -3.45
N ALA A 32 4.36 -6.72 -3.64
CA ALA A 32 4.32 -8.06 -4.23
C ALA A 32 5.06 -9.10 -3.38
N ASP A 33 5.34 -8.80 -2.11
CA ASP A 33 6.12 -9.65 -1.22
C ASP A 33 5.29 -10.82 -0.68
N SER A 34 5.67 -12.05 -1.07
CA SER A 34 4.99 -13.27 -0.63
C SER A 34 5.09 -13.54 0.87
N ASP A 35 6.06 -12.95 1.57
CA ASP A 35 6.22 -13.14 3.02
C ASP A 35 5.02 -12.55 3.79
N LEU A 36 4.28 -11.64 3.16
CA LEU A 36 3.08 -11.01 3.72
C LEU A 36 1.84 -11.89 3.66
N VAL A 37 1.89 -13.05 3.00
CA VAL A 37 0.76 -13.99 2.93
C VAL A 37 0.32 -14.44 4.33
N GLY A 38 1.27 -14.69 5.23
CA GLY A 38 0.98 -15.06 6.62
C GLY A 38 0.19 -13.99 7.35
N LEU A 39 0.60 -12.73 7.22
CA LEU A 39 -0.08 -11.56 7.78
C LEU A 39 -1.49 -11.39 7.21
N VAL A 40 -1.64 -11.46 5.88
CA VAL A 40 -2.96 -11.32 5.22
C VAL A 40 -3.94 -12.41 5.69
N LYS A 41 -3.48 -13.66 5.85
CA LYS A 41 -4.29 -14.75 6.40
C LYS A 41 -4.64 -14.52 7.87
N ALA A 42 -3.71 -14.03 8.67
CA ALA A 42 -3.96 -13.69 10.06
C ALA A 42 -5.01 -12.58 10.19
N MET A 43 -4.92 -11.53 9.36
CA MET A 43 -5.90 -10.45 9.27
C MET A 43 -7.31 -10.97 9.01
N LYS A 44 -7.48 -11.82 7.98
CA LYS A 44 -8.76 -12.47 7.67
C LYS A 44 -9.33 -13.28 8.83
N ARG A 45 -8.47 -14.01 9.54
CA ARG A 45 -8.88 -14.88 10.65
C ARG A 45 -9.26 -14.10 11.89
N LEU A 46 -8.51 -13.03 12.19
CA LEU A 46 -8.62 -12.28 13.46
C LEU A 46 -9.60 -11.12 13.38
N PHE A 47 -9.87 -10.59 12.18
CA PHE A 47 -10.73 -9.42 12.00
C PHE A 47 -11.75 -9.64 10.88
N GLU A 48 -12.92 -10.16 11.25
CA GLU A 48 -13.99 -10.53 10.30
C GLU A 48 -14.46 -9.35 9.41
N LYS A 49 -14.48 -8.14 9.97
CA LYS A 49 -14.96 -6.94 9.27
C LYS A 49 -13.87 -6.19 8.49
N LYS A 50 -12.58 -6.47 8.75
CA LYS A 50 -11.47 -5.74 8.13
C LYS A 50 -11.12 -6.35 6.78
N ARG A 51 -10.96 -5.52 5.77
CA ARG A 51 -10.53 -5.95 4.43
C ARG A 51 -9.07 -5.63 4.21
N VAL A 52 -8.41 -6.48 3.44
CA VAL A 52 -7.04 -6.29 2.98
C VAL A 52 -7.04 -6.47 1.47
N VAL A 53 -6.78 -5.39 0.75
CA VAL A 53 -6.70 -5.33 -0.71
C VAL A 53 -5.25 -5.12 -1.10
N VAL A 54 -4.75 -5.90 -2.05
CA VAL A 54 -3.35 -5.79 -2.50
C VAL A 54 -3.27 -4.99 -3.80
N ALA A 55 -2.50 -3.91 -3.80
CA ALA A 55 -2.16 -3.15 -5.00
C ALA A 55 -0.76 -3.56 -5.46
N PHE A 56 -0.68 -4.31 -6.54
CA PHE A 56 0.60 -4.77 -7.09
C PHE A 56 1.31 -3.62 -7.84
N PRO A 57 2.59 -3.33 -7.53
CA PRO A 57 3.39 -2.41 -8.33
C PRO A 57 3.56 -2.90 -9.78
N PRO A 58 3.91 -2.00 -10.73
CA PRO A 58 4.14 -2.40 -12.12
C PRO A 58 5.13 -3.56 -12.25
N ALA A 59 4.81 -4.53 -13.10
CA ALA A 59 5.65 -5.70 -13.40
C ALA A 59 5.99 -6.60 -12.19
N ARG A 60 5.34 -6.42 -11.03
CA ARG A 60 5.49 -7.29 -9.87
C ARG A 60 4.14 -7.92 -9.53
N SER A 61 4.13 -9.17 -9.09
CA SER A 61 2.91 -9.82 -8.61
C SER A 61 3.22 -11.02 -7.72
N SER A 62 2.25 -11.45 -6.93
CA SER A 62 2.33 -12.69 -6.16
C SER A 62 1.01 -13.42 -6.20
N ALA A 63 1.00 -14.60 -6.84
CA ALA A 63 -0.19 -15.44 -6.92
C ALA A 63 -0.68 -15.89 -5.53
N ALA A 64 0.25 -16.06 -4.58
CA ALA A 64 -0.10 -16.41 -3.20
C ALA A 64 -0.84 -15.25 -2.50
N LEU A 65 -0.39 -14.01 -2.70
CA LEU A 65 -1.10 -12.83 -2.19
C LEU A 65 -2.46 -12.63 -2.86
N GLN A 66 -2.55 -12.81 -4.18
CA GLN A 66 -3.83 -12.73 -4.90
C GLN A 66 -4.89 -13.67 -4.29
N ARG A 67 -4.49 -14.90 -3.95
CA ARG A 67 -5.39 -15.86 -3.29
C ARG A 67 -5.68 -15.51 -1.83
N ALA A 68 -4.71 -14.96 -1.10
CA ALA A 68 -4.87 -14.66 0.32
C ALA A 68 -5.71 -13.41 0.57
N ALA A 69 -5.60 -12.39 -0.27
CA ALA A 69 -6.25 -11.08 -0.08
C ALA A 69 -7.77 -11.12 -0.27
N HIS A 70 -8.45 -10.03 0.10
CA HIS A 70 -9.88 -9.82 -0.18
C HIS A 70 -10.14 -9.33 -1.61
N GLY A 71 -9.11 -8.77 -2.23
CA GLY A 71 -9.12 -8.29 -3.61
C GLY A 71 -7.72 -7.83 -3.98
N PHE A 72 -7.50 -7.61 -5.27
CA PHE A 72 -6.25 -7.06 -5.75
C PHE A 72 -6.46 -6.24 -7.03
N TYR A 73 -5.50 -5.36 -7.32
CA TYR A 73 -5.40 -4.69 -8.62
C TYR A 73 -3.94 -4.36 -8.92
N PHE A 74 -3.66 -4.01 -10.17
CA PHE A 74 -2.33 -3.58 -10.61
C PHE A 74 -2.27 -2.06 -10.71
N ILE A 75 -1.21 -1.47 -10.14
CA ILE A 75 -0.89 -0.07 -10.35
C ILE A 75 -0.23 0.03 -11.73
N GLY A 76 -0.93 0.69 -12.67
CA GLY A 76 -0.40 0.96 -14.01
C GLY A 76 0.71 2.01 -13.99
N ARG A 77 1.64 1.92 -14.95
CA ARG A 77 2.71 2.93 -15.10
C ARG A 77 2.16 4.32 -15.40
N ASP A 78 1.01 4.40 -16.07
CA ASP A 78 0.30 5.64 -16.39
C ASP A 78 -0.19 6.37 -15.13
N LYS A 79 -0.61 5.64 -14.09
CA LYS A 79 -0.99 6.23 -12.81
C LYS A 79 0.22 6.79 -12.09
N LEU A 80 1.35 6.07 -12.12
CA LEU A 80 2.58 6.54 -11.49
C LEU A 80 3.11 7.81 -12.16
N SER A 81 3.19 7.84 -13.50
CA SER A 81 3.70 9.01 -14.24
C SER A 81 2.85 10.27 -14.04
N LYS A 82 1.55 10.12 -13.77
CA LYS A 82 0.65 11.22 -13.42
C LYS A 82 0.68 11.64 -11.94
N SER A 83 1.35 10.85 -11.09
CA SER A 83 1.40 11.05 -9.63
C SER A 83 2.79 11.47 -9.13
N VAL A 84 3.68 11.88 -10.03
CA VAL A 84 5.00 12.42 -9.70
C VAL A 84 4.88 13.89 -9.28
N PHE A 85 5.70 14.30 -8.30
CA PHE A 85 5.79 15.71 -7.92
C PHE A 85 6.31 16.59 -9.08
N PRO A 86 6.04 17.90 -9.05
CA PRO A 86 6.73 18.86 -9.91
C PRO A 86 8.26 18.74 -9.78
N GLY A 87 9.00 19.31 -10.74
CA GLY A 87 10.47 19.28 -10.72
C GLY A 87 11.07 19.84 -9.43
N GLU A 88 10.40 20.81 -8.83
CA GLU A 88 10.78 21.43 -7.56
C GLU A 88 9.57 21.58 -6.65
N VAL A 89 9.77 21.33 -5.35
CA VAL A 89 8.77 21.56 -4.30
C VAL A 89 9.41 22.38 -3.19
N VAL A 90 8.90 23.59 -2.97
CA VAL A 90 9.38 24.48 -1.89
C VAL A 90 8.65 24.15 -0.60
N LYS A 91 9.41 23.79 0.44
CA LYS A 91 8.86 23.52 1.78
C LYS A 91 8.53 24.82 2.53
N PRO A 92 7.71 24.77 3.61
CA PRO A 92 7.40 25.96 4.42
C PRO A 92 8.61 26.66 5.05
N ASP A 93 9.72 25.94 5.25
CA ASP A 93 10.99 26.47 5.77
C ASP A 93 11.88 27.14 4.68
N GLY A 94 11.41 27.18 3.42
CA GLY A 94 12.12 27.75 2.28
C GLY A 94 13.10 26.79 1.57
N PHE A 95 13.29 25.56 2.05
CA PHE A 95 14.16 24.60 1.38
C PHE A 95 13.46 23.93 0.18
N THR A 96 14.16 23.87 -0.95
CA THR A 96 13.66 23.29 -2.21
C THR A 96 14.02 21.81 -2.34
N LEU A 97 13.02 20.96 -2.51
CA LEU A 97 13.18 19.57 -2.90
C LEU A 97 13.18 19.44 -4.42
N HIS A 98 14.19 18.76 -4.96
CA HIS A 98 14.25 18.46 -6.39
C HIS A 98 13.83 17.02 -6.65
N ARG A 99 12.93 16.82 -7.61
CA ARG A 99 12.54 15.47 -8.04
C ARG A 99 13.75 14.78 -8.70
N PRO A 100 14.03 13.50 -8.38
CA PRO A 100 15.05 12.72 -9.08
C PRO A 100 14.81 12.66 -10.60
N ALA A 101 15.88 12.76 -11.38
CA ALA A 101 15.79 12.84 -12.85
C ALA A 101 15.21 11.57 -13.49
N GLU A 102 15.35 10.44 -12.80
CA GLU A 102 14.88 9.12 -13.19
C GLU A 102 13.37 8.91 -12.98
N TRP A 103 12.66 9.79 -12.25
CA TRP A 103 11.22 9.66 -11.99
C TRP A 103 10.35 10.31 -13.09
N ARG A 104 10.70 10.08 -14.36
CA ARG A 104 9.96 10.58 -15.53
C ARG A 104 8.73 9.73 -15.87
#